data_AF-A0A1H6HSP5-F1
#
_entry.id   AF-A0A1H6HSP5-F1
#
_cell.length_a   1.000
_cell.length_b   1.000
_cell.length_c   1.000
_cell.angle_alpha   90.00
_cell.angle_beta   90.00
_cell.angle_gamma   90.00
#
_symmetry.space_group_name_H-M   'P 1'
#
loop_
_entity.id
_entity.type
_entity.pdbx_description
1 polymer ?
#
loop_
_entity_poly.entity_id
_entity_poly.type
_entity_poly.pdbx_seq_one_letter_code
_entity_poly.pdbx_strand_id
1 'polypeptide(L)'
;MFGINKICTFGIASPIWIILYGYPYPSDINPNLKKIMEILGLTIDIKEINSIYNNTPCNKGDILVYGNHAKNCIVFDLYKDPTDQLDVINFGVVCKKSISEKVRELVEAMLNETDKKVKISGYDFTSPRWAHCVVNGENYIYSYVKQAIIYCDK
;
A
#
# COMPACT_ATOMS: atom_id res chain seq x y z
N MET A 1 23.74 1.91 16.10
CA MET A 1 23.35 0.57 15.60
C MET A 1 21.83 0.46 15.73
N PHE A 2 21.10 0.88 14.70
CA PHE A 2 19.63 1.07 14.77
C PHE A 2 18.90 -0.18 14.24
N GLY A 3 18.28 -0.94 15.15
CA GLY A 3 16.87 -1.37 15.07
C GLY A 3 16.28 -2.19 13.91
N ILE A 4 17.00 -2.56 12.85
CA ILE A 4 16.40 -3.21 11.64
C ILE A 4 15.73 -4.57 11.94
N ASN A 5 16.06 -5.24 13.05
CA ASN A 5 15.53 -6.57 13.40
C ASN A 5 14.10 -6.61 14.00
N LYS A 6 13.32 -5.52 13.97
CA LYS A 6 12.00 -5.47 14.65
C LYS A 6 10.78 -5.21 13.77
N ILE A 7 10.96 -4.86 12.50
CA ILE A 7 9.88 -4.53 11.57
C ILE A 7 9.90 -5.45 10.35
N CYS A 8 8.74 -5.70 9.78
CA CYS A 8 8.54 -6.47 8.56
C CYS A 8 7.71 -5.65 7.57
N THR A 9 8.03 -5.79 6.29
CA THR A 9 7.36 -5.10 5.21
C THR A 9 6.75 -6.12 4.26
N PHE A 10 5.50 -5.90 3.89
CA PHE A 10 4.76 -6.68 2.91
C PHE A 10 4.16 -5.73 1.89
N GLY A 11 4.05 -6.14 0.63
CA GLY A 11 3.46 -5.30 -0.39
C GLY A 11 3.02 -6.08 -1.62
N ILE A 12 2.05 -5.52 -2.31
CA ILE A 12 1.45 -6.06 -3.55
C ILE A 12 1.12 -4.90 -4.49
N ALA A 13 0.96 -5.22 -5.76
CA ALA A 13 0.50 -4.33 -6.81
C ALA A 13 -0.80 -4.94 -7.31
N SER A 14 -1.83 -4.11 -7.32
CA SER A 14 -3.17 -4.56 -7.65
C SER A 14 -3.98 -3.36 -8.11
N PRO A 15 -4.99 -3.56 -8.97
CA PRO A 15 -5.98 -2.54 -9.24
C PRO A 15 -6.49 -1.91 -7.95
N ILE A 16 -6.52 -0.58 -7.88
CA ILE A 16 -6.91 0.16 -6.68
C ILE A 16 -8.26 -0.31 -6.13
N TRP A 17 -9.20 -0.65 -7.01
CA TRP A 17 -10.53 -1.11 -6.60
C TRP A 17 -10.49 -2.48 -5.90
N ILE A 18 -9.54 -3.38 -6.22
CA ILE A 18 -9.36 -4.65 -5.49
C ILE A 18 -8.77 -4.35 -4.11
N ILE A 19 -7.77 -3.47 -4.02
CA ILE A 19 -7.20 -3.07 -2.73
C ILE A 19 -8.27 -2.47 -1.81
N LEU A 20 -9.07 -1.53 -2.32
CA LEU A 20 -10.02 -0.77 -1.51
C LEU A 20 -11.32 -1.53 -1.22
N TYR A 21 -11.81 -2.37 -2.15
CA TYR A 21 -13.15 -2.97 -2.04
C TYR A 21 -13.17 -4.50 -2.07
N GLY A 22 -12.11 -5.15 -2.55
CA GLY A 22 -11.96 -6.61 -2.62
C GLY A 22 -12.54 -7.26 -3.88
N TYR A 23 -12.25 -8.56 -4.06
CA TYR A 23 -12.73 -9.39 -5.18
C TYR A 23 -12.95 -10.85 -4.73
N PRO A 24 -13.91 -11.62 -5.29
CA PRO A 24 -14.89 -11.28 -6.33
C PRO A 24 -16.13 -10.53 -5.84
N TYR A 25 -16.27 -10.37 -4.54
CA TYR A 25 -17.42 -9.72 -3.90
C TYR A 25 -16.99 -8.35 -3.38
N PRO A 26 -16.95 -7.31 -4.23
CA PRO A 26 -16.65 -5.96 -3.76
C PRO A 26 -17.69 -5.58 -2.71
N SER A 27 -17.21 -5.11 -1.57
CA SER A 27 -18.05 -4.58 -0.48
C SER A 27 -17.67 -3.13 -0.19
N ASP A 28 -18.21 -2.52 0.87
CA ASP A 28 -17.86 -1.15 1.23
C ASP A 28 -16.35 -0.96 1.46
N ILE A 29 -15.65 -1.96 2.03
CA ILE A 29 -14.19 -1.98 2.22
C ILE A 29 -13.65 -3.41 2.07
N ASN A 30 -12.48 -3.59 1.44
CA ASN A 30 -11.82 -4.89 1.35
C ASN A 30 -11.68 -5.49 2.77
N PRO A 31 -12.24 -6.69 3.04
CA PRO A 31 -12.18 -7.30 4.37
C PRO A 31 -10.76 -7.53 4.90
N ASN A 32 -9.80 -7.79 4.02
CA ASN A 32 -8.39 -7.96 4.39
C ASN A 32 -7.77 -6.61 4.77
N LEU A 33 -8.02 -5.56 3.98
CA LEU A 33 -7.59 -4.19 4.32
C LEU A 33 -8.16 -3.74 5.67
N LYS A 34 -9.46 -3.98 5.90
CA LYS A 34 -10.11 -3.69 7.18
C LYS A 34 -9.44 -4.40 8.36
N LYS A 35 -9.16 -5.71 8.23
CA LYS A 35 -8.45 -6.46 9.27
C LYS A 35 -7.02 -5.97 9.49
N ILE A 36 -6.31 -5.59 8.43
CA ILE A 36 -4.98 -4.98 8.54
C ILE A 36 -5.07 -3.68 9.33
N MET A 37 -6.02 -2.79 9.01
CA MET A 37 -6.27 -1.54 9.76
C MET A 37 -6.54 -1.80 11.24
N GLU A 38 -7.41 -2.78 11.56
CA GLU A 38 -7.72 -3.20 12.93
C GLU A 38 -6.47 -3.70 13.69
N ILE A 39 -5.66 -4.57 13.06
CA ILE A 39 -4.43 -5.11 13.66
C ILE A 39 -3.40 -4.01 13.93
N LEU A 40 -3.29 -3.04 13.04
CA LEU A 40 -2.32 -1.96 13.16
C LEU A 40 -2.81 -0.82 14.05
N GLY A 41 -4.11 -0.79 14.38
CA GLY A 41 -4.74 0.30 15.14
C GLY A 41 -4.88 1.58 14.33
N LEU A 42 -5.13 1.47 13.02
CA LEU A 42 -5.25 2.59 12.09
C LEU A 42 -6.70 2.75 11.62
N THR A 43 -7.10 3.99 11.38
CA THR A 43 -8.36 4.34 10.72
C THR A 43 -8.04 5.13 9.46
N ILE A 44 -8.55 4.69 8.33
CA ILE A 44 -8.24 5.23 7.00
C ILE A 44 -9.56 5.40 6.26
N ASP A 45 -9.79 6.59 5.70
CA ASP A 45 -10.93 6.84 4.83
C ASP A 45 -10.59 6.41 3.39
N ILE A 46 -11.06 5.21 3.02
CA ILE A 46 -10.85 4.68 1.67
C ILE A 46 -11.59 5.49 0.59
N LYS A 47 -12.64 6.25 0.93
CA LYS A 47 -13.33 7.12 -0.03
C LYS A 47 -12.47 8.33 -0.36
N GLU A 48 -11.75 8.85 0.63
CA GLU A 48 -10.74 9.90 0.43
C GLU A 48 -9.64 9.40 -0.51
N ILE A 49 -9.09 8.21 -0.25
CA ILE A 49 -8.05 7.60 -1.12
C ILE A 49 -8.55 7.47 -2.56
N ASN A 50 -9.76 6.93 -2.76
CA ASN A 50 -10.33 6.77 -4.10
C ASN A 50 -10.56 8.13 -4.78
N SER A 51 -10.99 9.14 -4.02
CA SER A 51 -11.15 10.52 -4.51
C SER A 51 -9.82 11.14 -4.93
N ILE A 52 -8.77 11.00 -4.11
CA ILE A 52 -7.41 11.46 -4.43
C ILE A 52 -6.95 10.80 -5.73
N TYR A 53 -7.07 9.48 -5.83
CA TYR A 53 -6.67 8.75 -7.03
C TYR A 53 -7.45 9.26 -8.26
N ASN A 54 -8.78 9.30 -8.22
CA ASN A 54 -9.59 9.71 -9.37
C ASN A 54 -9.29 11.14 -9.85
N ASN A 55 -9.01 12.06 -8.92
CA ASN A 55 -8.66 13.45 -9.25
C ASN A 55 -7.21 13.64 -9.68
N THR A 56 -6.34 12.64 -9.51
CA THR A 56 -4.94 12.69 -9.92
C THR A 56 -4.80 12.50 -11.43
N PRO A 57 -4.09 13.38 -12.16
CA PRO A 57 -3.83 13.21 -13.59
C PRO A 57 -2.97 11.97 -13.90
N CYS A 58 -3.03 11.45 -15.14
CA CYS A 58 -2.08 10.43 -15.59
C CYS A 58 -0.62 10.92 -15.49
N ASN A 59 0.34 10.02 -15.25
CA ASN A 59 1.76 10.33 -15.02
C ASN A 59 2.01 11.16 -13.74
N LYS A 60 1.08 11.08 -12.78
CA LYS A 60 1.16 11.71 -11.45
C LYS A 60 0.67 10.71 -10.40
N GLY A 61 1.05 10.96 -9.16
CA GLY A 61 0.70 10.15 -8.01
C GLY A 61 1.26 10.76 -6.73
N ASP A 62 0.51 10.55 -5.65
CA ASP A 62 0.99 10.79 -4.31
C ASP A 62 1.24 9.46 -3.61
N ILE A 63 2.17 9.47 -2.66
CA ILE A 63 2.36 8.36 -1.75
C ILE A 63 1.68 8.73 -0.42
N LEU A 64 0.64 7.99 -0.08
CA LEU A 64 -0.09 8.17 1.17
C LEU A 64 0.45 7.20 2.21
N VAL A 65 0.92 7.72 3.35
CA VAL A 65 1.43 6.92 4.46
C VAL A 65 0.57 7.16 5.69
N TYR A 66 -0.11 6.11 6.14
CA TYR A 66 -0.96 6.14 7.34
C TYR A 66 -0.26 5.41 8.49
N GLY A 67 0.03 6.12 9.56
CA GLY A 67 0.73 5.60 10.74
C GLY A 67 2.23 5.88 10.74
N ASN A 68 2.97 5.11 11.53
CA ASN A 68 4.40 5.35 11.78
C ASN A 68 5.25 4.21 11.23
N HIS A 69 6.07 4.49 10.23
CA HIS A 69 6.96 3.52 9.57
C HIS A 69 7.94 2.81 10.51
N ALA A 70 8.30 3.42 11.66
CA ALA A 70 9.14 2.78 12.67
C ALA A 70 8.38 1.78 13.57
N LYS A 71 7.05 1.71 13.44
CA LYS A 71 6.18 0.81 14.22
C LYS A 71 5.26 0.01 13.31
N ASN A 72 4.21 0.67 12.82
CA ASN A 72 3.11 0.12 12.03
C ASN A 72 2.63 1.22 11.07
N CYS A 73 2.63 0.96 9.77
CA CYS A 73 2.01 1.86 8.80
C CYS A 73 1.43 1.10 7.60
N ILE A 74 0.48 1.73 6.94
CA ILE A 74 -0.05 1.34 5.63
C ILE A 74 0.39 2.39 4.61
N VAL A 75 0.76 1.94 3.41
CA VAL A 75 1.21 2.80 2.33
C VAL A 75 0.39 2.53 1.07
N PHE A 76 -0.06 3.60 0.43
CA PHE A 76 -0.65 3.58 -0.90
C PHE A 76 0.21 4.44 -1.83
N ASP A 77 0.81 3.82 -2.84
CA ASP A 77 1.48 4.52 -3.93
C ASP A 77 0.49 4.67 -5.08
N LEU A 78 -0.09 5.86 -5.19
CA LEU A 78 -1.21 6.17 -6.09
C LEU A 78 -0.75 6.64 -7.47
N TYR A 79 0.48 6.34 -7.86
CA TYR A 79 0.98 6.70 -9.18
C TYR A 79 0.17 6.06 -10.31
N LYS A 80 -0.31 6.91 -11.22
CA LYS A 80 -1.01 6.51 -12.44
C LYS A 80 -0.03 6.35 -13.60
N ASP A 81 0.35 5.11 -13.88
CA ASP A 81 1.13 4.80 -15.07
C ASP A 81 0.30 5.08 -16.34
N PRO A 82 0.76 5.93 -17.28
CA PRO A 82 0.03 6.25 -18.51
C PRO A 82 -0.26 5.05 -19.41
N THR A 83 0.49 3.96 -19.24
CA THR A 83 0.37 2.73 -20.03
C THR A 83 -0.42 1.64 -19.33
N ASP A 84 -0.75 1.84 -18.05
CA ASP A 84 -1.54 0.90 -17.29
C ASP A 84 -3.04 1.11 -17.53
N GLN A 85 -3.70 0.03 -17.94
CA GLN A 85 -5.13 0.01 -18.26
C GLN A 85 -5.98 -0.47 -17.07
N LEU A 86 -5.36 -0.93 -16.00
CA LEU A 86 -6.03 -1.60 -14.89
C LEU A 86 -6.04 -0.80 -13.60
N ASP A 87 -5.53 0.44 -13.63
CA ASP A 87 -5.45 1.32 -12.46
C ASP A 87 -4.73 0.65 -11.27
N VAL A 88 -3.62 -0.03 -11.56
CA VAL A 88 -2.75 -0.72 -10.62
C VAL A 88 -2.00 0.31 -9.77
N ILE A 89 -2.06 0.10 -8.46
CA ILE A 89 -1.30 0.85 -7.47
C ILE A 89 -0.40 -0.10 -6.69
N ASN A 90 0.67 0.43 -6.07
CA ASN A 90 1.38 -0.35 -5.05
C ASN A 90 0.74 -0.12 -3.69
N PHE A 91 0.52 -1.22 -2.97
CA PHE A 91 0.02 -1.24 -1.60
C PHE A 91 1.07 -1.88 -0.69
N GLY A 92 1.30 -1.25 0.47
CA GLY A 92 2.32 -1.65 1.42
C GLY A 92 1.82 -1.70 2.84
N VAL A 93 2.38 -2.61 3.63
CA VAL A 93 2.20 -2.67 5.07
C VAL A 93 3.55 -2.85 5.73
N VAL A 94 3.89 -1.93 6.63
CA VAL A 94 5.01 -2.07 7.57
C VAL A 94 4.42 -2.39 8.94
N CYS A 95 4.96 -3.40 9.60
CA CYS A 95 4.46 -3.82 10.91
C CYS A 95 5.55 -4.41 11.79
N LYS A 96 5.31 -4.45 13.09
CA LYS A 96 6.22 -5.13 14.03
C LYS A 96 6.29 -6.64 13.76
N LYS A 97 7.47 -7.22 13.98
CA LYS A 97 7.69 -8.68 13.82
C LYS A 97 6.68 -9.55 14.59
N SER A 98 6.21 -9.10 15.74
CA SER A 98 5.24 -9.83 16.59
C SER A 98 3.87 -10.05 15.93
N ILE A 99 3.51 -9.27 14.91
CA ILE A 99 2.24 -9.38 14.18
C ILE A 99 2.45 -9.73 12.70
N SER A 100 3.70 -9.96 12.30
CA SER A 100 4.07 -10.04 10.88
C SER A 100 3.43 -11.22 10.15
N GLU A 101 3.26 -12.36 10.82
CA GLU A 101 2.64 -13.54 10.18
C GLU A 101 1.18 -13.28 9.82
N LYS A 102 0.40 -12.69 10.74
CA LYS A 102 -1.01 -12.34 10.49
C LYS A 102 -1.14 -11.30 9.37
N VAL A 103 -0.27 -10.30 9.36
CA VAL A 103 -0.26 -9.28 8.30
C VAL A 103 0.11 -9.90 6.96
N ARG A 104 1.15 -10.76 6.94
CA ARG A 104 1.57 -11.48 5.72
C ARG A 104 0.42 -12.27 5.11
N GLU A 105 -0.29 -13.06 5.91
CA GLU A 105 -1.42 -13.87 5.44
C GLU A 105 -2.54 -13.02 4.82
N LEU A 106 -2.83 -11.84 5.38
CA LEU A 106 -3.84 -10.93 4.84
C LEU A 106 -3.38 -10.29 3.52
N VAL A 107 -2.11 -9.89 3.43
CA VAL A 107 -1.54 -9.34 2.19
C VAL A 107 -1.47 -10.41 1.10
N GLU A 108 -1.11 -11.65 1.44
CA GLU A 108 -1.15 -12.80 0.52
C GLU A 108 -2.58 -13.12 0.07
N ALA A 109 -3.58 -12.97 0.95
CA ALA A 109 -4.97 -13.11 0.56
C ALA A 109 -5.39 -12.05 -0.47
N MET A 110 -4.97 -10.79 -0.31
CA MET A 110 -5.21 -9.72 -1.28
C MET A 110 -4.48 -9.98 -2.62
N LEU A 111 -3.27 -10.55 -2.58
CA LEU A 111 -2.58 -10.99 -3.80
C LEU A 111 -3.39 -12.06 -4.52
N ASN A 112 -3.86 -13.07 -3.80
CA ASN A 112 -4.69 -14.14 -4.37
C ASN A 112 -6.02 -13.61 -4.96
N GLU A 113 -6.62 -12.57 -4.36
CA GLU A 113 -7.79 -11.87 -4.95
C GLU A 113 -7.44 -11.22 -6.28
N THR A 114 -6.27 -10.60 -6.35
CA THR A 114 -5.72 -9.99 -7.57
C THR A 114 -5.52 -11.05 -8.65
N ASP A 115 -4.80 -12.13 -8.34
CA ASP A 115 -4.47 -13.21 -9.29
C ASP A 115 -5.72 -13.92 -9.85
N LYS A 116 -6.80 -13.99 -9.07
CA LYS A 116 -8.09 -14.53 -9.53
C LYS A 116 -8.76 -13.66 -10.59
N LYS A 117 -8.57 -12.34 -10.56
CA LYS A 117 -9.20 -11.39 -11.48
C LYS A 117 -8.28 -11.03 -12.64
N VAL A 118 -7.06 -10.68 -12.31
CA VAL A 118 -6.04 -10.19 -13.22
C VAL A 118 -4.86 -11.13 -13.08
N LYS A 119 -4.56 -11.89 -14.14
CA LYS A 119 -3.28 -12.57 -14.23
C LYS A 119 -2.22 -11.52 -14.57
N ILE A 120 -1.73 -10.82 -13.55
CA ILE A 120 -0.64 -9.85 -13.72
C ILE A 120 0.64 -10.65 -13.98
N SER A 121 1.16 -10.57 -15.21
CA SER A 121 2.49 -11.08 -15.52
C SER A 121 3.53 -10.14 -14.90
N GLY A 122 3.87 -10.39 -13.65
CA GLY A 122 5.03 -9.84 -12.93
C GLY A 122 5.27 -8.35 -13.11
N TYR A 123 4.59 -7.50 -12.33
CA TYR A 123 5.25 -6.29 -11.86
C TYR A 123 6.23 -6.72 -10.76
N ASP A 124 7.50 -6.63 -11.08
CA ASP A 124 8.59 -7.06 -10.21
C ASP A 124 8.69 -6.13 -8.99
N PHE A 125 8.21 -6.60 -7.83
CA PHE A 125 8.33 -5.93 -6.53
C PHE A 125 9.77 -5.81 -6.04
N THR A 126 10.75 -6.40 -6.72
CA THR A 126 12.15 -6.24 -6.36
C THR A 126 12.72 -4.88 -6.76
N SER A 127 11.95 -4.02 -7.47
CA SER A 127 12.35 -2.63 -7.67
C SER A 127 12.57 -1.95 -6.31
N PRO A 128 13.82 -1.70 -5.91
CA PRO A 128 14.20 -1.44 -4.52
C PRO A 128 13.97 0.03 -4.14
N ARG A 129 12.96 0.69 -4.71
CA ARG A 129 12.85 2.16 -4.63
C ARG A 129 11.83 2.61 -3.60
N TRP A 130 10.54 2.27 -3.73
CA TRP A 130 9.52 2.83 -2.82
C TRP A 130 9.56 2.18 -1.43
N ALA A 131 9.62 0.85 -1.35
CA ALA A 131 9.67 0.13 -0.07
C ALA A 131 10.93 0.49 0.73
N HIS A 132 12.07 0.71 0.05
CA HIS A 132 13.31 1.17 0.67
C HIS A 132 13.17 2.59 1.23
N CYS A 133 12.61 3.53 0.45
CA CYS A 133 12.39 4.92 0.91
C CYS A 133 11.44 4.99 2.12
N VAL A 134 10.35 4.21 2.11
CA VAL A 134 9.41 4.13 3.24
C VAL A 134 10.08 3.49 4.47
N VAL A 135 10.82 2.39 4.30
CA VAL A 135 11.48 1.68 5.41
C VAL A 135 12.57 2.52 6.07
N ASN A 136 13.31 3.31 5.28
CA ASN A 136 14.38 4.16 5.81
C ASN A 136 13.88 5.53 6.32
N GLY A 137 12.58 5.83 6.19
CA GLY A 137 12.05 7.16 6.50
C GLY A 137 12.68 8.26 5.65
N GLU A 138 13.20 7.90 4.48
CA GLU A 138 13.90 8.82 3.58
C GLU A 138 12.87 9.66 2.83
N ASN A 139 12.97 10.98 2.93
CA ASN A 139 12.18 11.94 2.12
C ASN A 139 12.62 11.98 0.64
N TYR A 140 13.44 11.03 0.17
CA TYR A 140 13.98 11.04 -1.18
C TYR A 140 12.98 10.48 -2.18
N ILE A 141 12.14 11.38 -2.65
CA ILE A 141 11.27 11.21 -3.81
C ILE A 141 12.11 11.35 -5.09
N TYR A 142 12.42 10.24 -5.77
CA TYR A 142 12.97 10.31 -7.12
C TYR A 142 11.84 10.70 -8.12
N SER A 143 11.92 11.95 -8.58
CA SER A 143 11.44 12.57 -9.84
C SER A 143 10.01 12.34 -10.39
N TYR A 144 9.15 11.49 -9.82
CA TYR A 144 7.78 11.28 -10.34
C TYR A 144 6.65 11.52 -9.33
N VAL A 145 6.94 11.49 -8.02
CA VAL A 145 5.96 11.72 -6.96
C VAL A 145 6.05 13.18 -6.53
N LYS A 146 4.92 13.88 -6.36
CA LYS A 146 4.95 15.30 -5.97
C LYS A 146 4.73 15.52 -4.48
N GLN A 147 4.09 14.60 -3.75
CA GLN A 147 3.91 14.68 -2.31
C GLN A 147 3.89 13.28 -1.67
N ALA A 148 4.73 13.09 -0.65
CA ALA A 148 4.50 12.06 0.35
C ALA A 148 3.83 12.75 1.54
N ILE A 149 2.56 12.43 1.81
CA ILE A 149 1.87 12.96 3.00
C ILE A 149 2.07 11.92 4.10
N ILE A 150 2.96 12.24 5.05
CA ILE A 150 3.25 11.40 6.20
C ILE A 150 2.37 11.87 7.36
N TYR A 151 1.35 11.10 7.70
CA TYR A 151 0.58 11.32 8.93
C TYR A 151 1.35 10.72 10.11
N CYS A 152 2.20 11.52 10.75
CA CYS A 152 2.73 11.20 12.07
C CYS A 152 1.72 11.69 13.12
N ASP A 153 1.05 10.76 13.81
CA ASP A 153 0.33 11.08 15.03
C ASP A 153 1.28 11.81 16.00
N LYS A 154 0.88 13.02 16.41
CA LYS A 154 1.61 13.86 17.37
C LYS A 154 1.45 13.34 18.79
#